data_AF-A0A8I1X1W7-F1
#
_entry.id   AF-A0A8I1X1W7-F1
#
_cell.length_a   1.000
_cell.length_b   1.000
_cell.length_c   1.000
_cell.angle_alpha   90.00
_cell.angle_beta   90.00
_cell.angle_gamma   90.00
#
_symmetry.space_group_name_H-M   'P 1'
#
loop_
_entity.id
_entity.type
_entity.pdbx_description
1 polymer ?
#
loop_
_entity_poly.entity_id
_entity_poly.type
_entity_poly.pdbx_seq_one_letter_code
_entity_poly.pdbx_strand_id
1 'polypeptide(L)'
;MTEPLSGQRFRIPVISVSVLLALVVIISGAWIVFDQYHQPYSNALETAFEPLQKSDEADKALVANAILDNYHETRKNAARWSGIYWGFTFAAGIFSALAGLILKFEFFMKNDALKKDIASVLAVTAALLVTLSTSGDFQRKWQANRTAAAELEQLGYRYLASEKTDTRAYLSIIGQIAHQRHVSILGGTNNEQKQQSKNVKPTIQLAPTSQSE
;
A
#
# COMPACT_ATOMS: atom_id res chain seq x y z
N MET A 1 -10.34 -45.87 43.64
CA MET A 1 -9.72 -44.54 43.86
C MET A 1 -9.80 -43.78 42.56
N THR A 2 -10.77 -42.88 42.46
CA THR A 2 -11.06 -42.08 41.26
C THR A 2 -10.70 -40.64 41.57
N GLU A 3 -9.59 -40.15 41.03
CA GLU A 3 -9.27 -38.72 41.08
C GLU A 3 -10.28 -37.94 40.22
N PRO A 4 -10.87 -36.84 40.73
CA PRO A 4 -11.69 -35.98 39.91
C PRO A 4 -10.78 -35.13 39.02
N LEU A 5 -10.97 -35.24 37.70
CA LEU A 5 -10.42 -34.32 36.71
C LEU A 5 -10.89 -32.91 37.06
N SER A 6 -10.03 -32.12 37.72
CA SER A 6 -10.29 -30.72 38.00
C SER A 6 -10.38 -29.99 36.66
N GLY A 7 -11.60 -29.65 36.26
CA GLY A 7 -11.88 -28.82 35.09
C GLY A 7 -11.21 -27.47 35.25
N GLN A 8 -10.01 -27.34 34.70
CA GLN A 8 -9.26 -26.11 34.60
C GLN A 8 -10.02 -25.20 33.63
N ARG A 9 -10.99 -24.44 34.16
CA ARG A 9 -11.72 -23.45 33.39
C ARG A 9 -10.70 -22.45 32.87
N PHE A 10 -10.52 -22.43 31.56
CA PHE A 10 -9.68 -21.50 30.81
C PHE A 10 -10.22 -20.08 31.03
N ARG A 11 -9.90 -19.47 32.17
CA ARG A 11 -10.18 -18.05 32.43
C ARG A 11 -9.12 -17.28 31.67
N ILE A 12 -9.40 -16.97 30.40
CA ILE A 12 -8.65 -15.94 29.69
C ILE A 12 -8.76 -14.69 30.58
N PRO A 13 -7.66 -14.17 31.13
CA PRO A 13 -7.73 -13.01 32.01
C PRO A 13 -8.32 -11.86 31.19
N VAL A 14 -9.44 -11.29 31.67
CA VAL A 14 -10.17 -10.20 31.02
C VAL A 14 -9.23 -9.06 30.59
N ILE A 15 -8.14 -8.87 31.34
CA ILE A 15 -7.07 -7.90 31.08
C ILE A 15 -6.36 -8.15 29.74
N SER A 16 -6.04 -9.40 29.39
CA SER A 16 -5.38 -9.72 28.11
C SER A 16 -6.29 -9.41 26.91
N VAL A 17 -7.60 -9.64 27.06
CA VAL A 17 -8.60 -9.27 26.05
C VAL A 17 -8.69 -7.75 25.91
N SER A 18 -8.69 -7.02 27.03
CA SER A 18 -8.72 -5.55 27.02
C SER A 18 -7.48 -4.93 26.39
N VAL A 19 -6.28 -5.46 26.65
CA VAL A 19 -5.03 -5.01 26.02
C VAL A 19 -5.06 -5.24 24.52
N LEU A 20 -5.53 -6.42 24.08
CA LEU A 20 -5.64 -6.74 22.66
C LEU A 20 -6.67 -5.83 21.95
N LEU A 21 -7.82 -5.56 22.58
CA LEU A 21 -8.80 -4.59 22.09
C LEU A 21 -8.23 -3.18 21.98
N ALA A 22 -7.51 -2.71 23.01
CA ALA A 22 -6.88 -1.39 22.99
C ALA A 22 -5.85 -1.28 21.86
N LEU A 23 -5.06 -2.33 21.61
CA LEU A 23 -4.13 -2.39 20.48
C LEU A 23 -4.85 -2.31 19.14
N VAL A 24 -5.94 -3.04 18.96
CA VAL A 24 -6.77 -2.97 17.75
C VAL A 24 -7.27 -1.55 17.52
N VAL A 25 -7.81 -0.89 18.56
CA VAL A 25 -8.31 0.49 18.45
C VAL A 25 -7.20 1.49 18.10
N ILE A 26 -6.02 1.37 18.72
CA ILE A 26 -4.88 2.24 18.42
C ILE A 26 -4.40 2.03 16.98
N ILE A 27 -4.29 0.79 16.52
CA ILE A 27 -3.89 0.46 15.14
C ILE A 27 -4.92 1.01 14.15
N SER A 28 -6.22 0.82 14.39
CA SER A 28 -7.29 1.36 13.55
C SER A 28 -7.30 2.90 13.54
N GLY A 29 -7.08 3.54 14.68
CA GLY A 29 -7.00 5.00 14.77
C GLY A 29 -5.79 5.56 14.03
N ALA A 30 -4.61 4.96 14.21
CA ALA A 30 -3.39 5.32 13.48
C ALA A 30 -3.56 5.13 11.96
N TRP A 31 -4.27 4.09 11.53
CA TRP A 31 -4.59 3.86 10.12
C TRP A 31 -5.47 4.98 9.53
N ILE A 32 -6.53 5.39 10.24
CA ILE A 32 -7.40 6.49 9.81
C ILE A 32 -6.63 7.80 9.70
N VAL A 33 -5.80 8.11 10.70
CA VAL A 33 -4.97 9.33 10.69
C VAL A 33 -3.97 9.29 9.55
N PHE A 34 -3.32 8.15 9.30
CA PHE A 34 -2.40 8.00 8.17
C PHE A 34 -3.10 8.21 6.82
N ASP A 35 -4.29 7.64 6.62
CA ASP A 35 -5.07 7.81 5.38
C ASP A 35 -5.53 9.26 5.17
N GLN A 36 -5.79 10.01 6.24
CA GLN A 36 -6.20 11.42 6.17
C GLN A 36 -5.02 12.37 5.93
N TYR A 37 -3.85 12.14 6.53
CA TYR A 37 -2.75 13.12 6.55
C TYR A 37 -1.67 12.89 5.49
N HIS A 38 -1.49 11.69 4.94
CA HIS A 38 -0.49 11.45 3.88
C HIS A 38 -1.03 11.79 2.49
N GLN A 39 -1.16 13.10 2.22
CA GLN A 39 -1.28 13.62 0.86
C GLN A 39 -0.04 14.46 0.46
N PRO A 40 1.15 13.85 0.32
CA PRO A 40 2.28 14.52 -0.30
C PRO A 40 2.08 14.46 -1.82
N TYR A 41 1.17 15.29 -2.35
CA TYR A 41 1.02 15.38 -3.79
C TYR A 41 2.08 16.33 -4.35
N SER A 42 2.86 15.82 -5.29
CA SER A 42 3.39 16.69 -6.34
C SER A 42 2.22 17.00 -7.27
N ASN A 43 1.60 18.17 -7.09
CA ASN A 43 0.49 18.65 -7.92
C ASN A 43 0.90 18.88 -9.39
N ALA A 44 2.14 18.59 -9.79
CA ALA A 44 2.66 18.92 -11.11
C ALA A 44 1.81 18.36 -12.26
N LEU A 45 1.39 17.10 -12.20
CA LEU A 45 0.55 16.50 -13.24
C LEU A 45 -0.90 17.02 -13.18
N GLU A 46 -1.44 17.18 -11.97
CA GLU A 46 -2.80 17.70 -11.75
C GLU A 46 -2.94 19.15 -12.23
N THR A 47 -2.01 20.02 -11.84
CA THR A 47 -1.92 21.41 -12.32
C THR A 47 -1.73 21.48 -13.83
N ALA A 48 -0.95 20.57 -14.42
CA ALA A 48 -0.77 20.53 -15.87
C ALA A 48 -2.04 20.09 -16.62
N PHE A 49 -2.91 19.30 -16.00
CA PHE A 49 -4.17 18.85 -16.59
C PHE A 49 -5.37 19.74 -16.32
N GLU A 50 -5.30 20.64 -15.33
CA GLU A 50 -6.34 21.62 -15.02
C GLU A 50 -6.91 22.35 -16.27
N PRO A 51 -6.10 22.85 -17.23
CA PRO A 51 -6.65 23.49 -18.43
C PRO A 51 -7.36 22.51 -19.38
N LEU A 52 -6.91 21.24 -19.46
CA LEU A 52 -7.55 20.22 -20.30
C LEU A 52 -8.87 19.76 -19.70
N GLN A 53 -8.96 19.65 -18.37
CA GLN A 53 -10.19 19.27 -17.67
C GLN A 53 -11.30 20.32 -17.84
N LYS A 54 -10.93 21.60 -17.93
CA LYS A 54 -11.86 22.72 -18.13
C LYS A 54 -12.14 23.03 -19.61
N SER A 55 -11.51 22.33 -20.54
CA SER A 55 -11.73 22.54 -21.97
C SER A 55 -13.09 21.98 -22.40
N ASP A 56 -13.70 22.58 -23.43
CA ASP A 56 -14.96 22.09 -24.03
C ASP A 56 -14.81 20.75 -24.76
N GLU A 57 -13.57 20.27 -24.94
CA GLU A 57 -13.28 18.99 -25.58
C GLU A 57 -13.50 17.82 -24.62
N ALA A 58 -14.74 17.31 -24.58
CA ALA A 58 -15.16 16.24 -23.67
C ALA A 58 -14.25 14.99 -23.71
N ASP A 59 -13.83 14.56 -24.91
CA ASP A 59 -12.94 13.41 -25.06
C ASP A 59 -11.58 13.66 -24.41
N LYS A 60 -11.04 14.88 -24.53
CA LYS A 60 -9.75 15.24 -23.96
C LYS A 60 -9.79 15.30 -22.44
N ALA A 61 -10.85 15.88 -21.90
CA ALA A 61 -11.11 15.94 -20.47
C ALA A 61 -11.30 14.53 -19.87
N LEU A 62 -12.01 13.65 -20.58
CA LEU A 62 -12.22 12.27 -20.16
C LEU A 62 -10.89 11.53 -20.00
N VAL A 63 -9.99 11.62 -20.97
CA VAL A 63 -8.67 10.96 -20.88
C VAL A 63 -7.79 11.57 -19.80
N ALA A 64 -7.78 12.91 -19.67
CA ALA A 64 -7.04 13.57 -18.59
C ALA A 64 -7.50 13.09 -17.21
N ASN A 65 -8.81 13.01 -16.99
CA ASN A 65 -9.40 12.49 -15.75
C ASN A 65 -9.06 11.01 -15.54
N ALA A 66 -9.17 10.18 -16.58
CA ALA A 66 -8.83 8.76 -16.48
C ALA A 66 -7.36 8.55 -16.10
N ILE A 67 -6.43 9.34 -16.64
CA ILE A 67 -5.00 9.27 -16.27
C ILE A 67 -4.83 9.68 -14.81
N LEU A 68 -5.42 10.81 -14.39
CA LEU A 68 -5.28 11.34 -13.04
C LEU A 68 -5.89 10.43 -11.98
N ASP A 69 -7.10 9.93 -12.19
CA ASP A 69 -7.77 9.06 -11.24
C ASP A 69 -6.97 7.79 -11.00
N ASN A 70 -6.47 7.16 -12.09
CA ASN A 70 -5.62 5.98 -11.98
C ASN A 70 -4.25 6.31 -11.34
N TYR A 71 -3.67 7.48 -11.65
CA TYR A 71 -2.42 7.93 -11.05
C TYR A 71 -2.56 8.14 -9.53
N HIS A 72 -3.63 8.80 -9.10
CA HIS A 72 -3.93 9.04 -7.70
C HIS A 72 -4.20 7.73 -6.95
N GLU A 73 -5.00 6.84 -7.54
CA GLU A 73 -5.29 5.52 -6.95
C GLU A 73 -4.00 4.72 -6.74
N THR A 74 -3.15 4.63 -7.77
CA THR A 74 -1.89 3.88 -7.71
C THR A 74 -0.92 4.46 -6.69
N ARG A 75 -0.73 5.79 -6.65
CA ARG A 75 0.10 6.46 -5.63
C ARG A 75 -0.41 6.23 -4.21
N LYS A 76 -1.71 6.42 -3.97
CA LYS A 76 -2.34 6.19 -2.66
C LYS A 76 -2.14 4.76 -2.21
N ASN A 77 -2.38 3.80 -3.10
CA ASN A 77 -2.18 2.39 -2.80
C ASN A 77 -0.72 2.07 -2.50
N ALA A 78 0.23 2.63 -3.24
CA ALA A 78 1.66 2.48 -2.93
C ALA A 78 1.97 2.98 -1.51
N ALA A 79 1.53 4.19 -1.14
CA ALA A 79 1.75 4.74 0.19
C ALA A 79 1.12 3.87 1.29
N ARG A 80 -0.11 3.40 1.09
CA ARG A 80 -0.81 2.48 2.02
C ARG A 80 -0.03 1.18 2.22
N TRP A 81 0.42 0.53 1.15
CA TRP A 81 1.19 -0.71 1.26
C TRP A 81 2.53 -0.49 1.99
N SER A 82 3.22 0.62 1.74
CA SER A 82 4.42 0.99 2.51
C SER A 82 4.10 1.22 3.98
N GLY A 83 3.01 1.94 4.28
CA GLY A 83 2.56 2.23 5.63
C GLY A 83 2.26 0.95 6.42
N ILE A 84 1.55 -0.02 5.82
CA ILE A 84 1.29 -1.32 6.43
C ILE A 84 2.60 -2.06 6.72
N TYR A 85 3.47 -2.18 5.73
CA TYR A 85 4.71 -2.94 5.84
C TYR A 85 5.64 -2.38 6.94
N TRP A 86 5.95 -1.09 6.88
CA TRP A 86 6.80 -0.44 7.87
C TRP A 86 6.10 -0.35 9.23
N GLY A 87 4.80 -0.07 9.24
CA GLY A 87 4.00 -0.03 10.46
C GLY A 87 4.05 -1.34 11.24
N PHE A 88 3.81 -2.48 10.56
CA PHE A 88 3.88 -3.80 11.20
C PHE A 88 5.30 -4.14 11.65
N THR A 89 6.31 -3.80 10.85
CA THR A 89 7.71 -4.08 11.18
C THR A 89 8.16 -3.31 12.43
N PHE A 90 7.89 -2.00 12.50
CA PHE A 90 8.22 -1.19 13.67
C PHE A 90 7.39 -1.57 14.89
N ALA A 91 6.09 -1.79 14.72
CA ALA A 91 5.21 -2.21 15.83
C ALA A 91 5.66 -3.57 16.42
N ALA A 92 6.03 -4.53 15.58
CA ALA A 92 6.58 -5.81 16.04
C ALA A 92 7.86 -5.64 16.85
N GLY A 93 8.78 -4.79 16.40
CA GLY A 93 10.00 -4.46 17.13
C GLY A 93 9.70 -3.84 18.50
N ILE A 94 8.78 -2.88 18.55
CA ILE A 94 8.35 -2.22 19.80
C ILE A 94 7.73 -3.23 20.76
N PHE A 95 6.78 -4.07 20.31
CA PHE A 95 6.16 -5.07 21.17
C PHE A 95 7.15 -6.12 21.66
N SER A 96 8.09 -6.54 20.81
CA SER A 96 9.17 -7.45 21.23
C SER A 96 10.03 -6.83 22.33
N ALA A 97 10.42 -5.56 22.19
CA ALA A 97 11.19 -4.85 23.20
C ALA A 97 10.40 -4.64 24.50
N LEU A 98 9.12 -4.25 24.41
CA LEU A 98 8.25 -4.07 25.56
C LEU A 98 7.99 -5.38 26.31
N ALA A 99 7.86 -6.51 25.60
CA ALA A 99 7.72 -7.83 26.22
C ALA A 99 8.93 -8.18 27.11
N GLY A 100 10.15 -7.85 26.66
CA GLY A 100 11.35 -8.03 27.48
C GLY A 100 11.45 -7.03 28.63
N LEU A 101 11.06 -5.77 28.38
CA LEU A 101 11.17 -4.68 29.35
C LEU A 101 10.19 -4.85 30.52
N ILE A 102 8.96 -5.31 30.26
CA ILE A 102 7.92 -5.45 31.30
C ILE A 102 8.28 -6.50 32.35
N LEU A 103 9.08 -7.50 31.97
CA LEU A 103 9.62 -8.50 32.90
C LEU A 103 10.66 -7.91 33.85
N LYS A 104 11.33 -6.82 33.46
CA LYS A 104 12.36 -6.14 34.27
C LYS A 104 11.81 -5.02 35.17
N PHE A 105 10.60 -4.53 34.93
CA PHE A 105 10.02 -3.48 35.77
C PHE A 105 9.41 -4.05 37.06
N GLU A 106 10.20 -4.08 38.12
CA GLU A 106 9.73 -4.44 39.46
C GLU A 106 8.91 -3.33 40.14
N PHE A 107 9.09 -2.08 39.72
CA PHE A 107 8.54 -0.91 40.40
C PHE A 107 7.04 -0.66 40.12
N PHE A 108 6.54 -1.00 38.93
CA PHE A 108 5.18 -0.62 38.49
C PHE A 108 4.11 -1.70 38.71
N MET A 109 4.51 -2.98 38.84
CA MET A 109 3.57 -4.10 39.03
C MET A 109 4.17 -5.11 40.01
N LYS A 110 3.49 -5.37 41.13
CA LYS A 110 3.91 -6.41 42.11
C LYS A 110 3.42 -7.81 41.76
N ASN A 111 2.49 -7.94 40.80
CA ASN A 111 1.91 -9.23 40.42
C ASN A 111 2.70 -9.87 39.26
N ASP A 112 3.48 -10.90 39.59
CA ASP A 112 4.32 -11.60 38.62
C ASP A 112 3.54 -12.41 37.58
N ALA A 113 2.34 -12.90 37.92
CA ALA A 113 1.48 -13.59 36.96
C ALA A 113 1.02 -12.62 35.86
N LEU A 114 0.60 -11.42 36.26
CA LEU A 114 0.12 -10.40 35.33
C LEU A 114 1.23 -9.90 34.40
N LYS A 115 2.46 -9.72 34.90
CA LYS A 115 3.62 -9.37 34.06
C LYS A 115 3.87 -10.39 32.96
N LYS A 116 3.86 -11.68 33.32
CA LYS A 116 4.10 -12.78 32.39
C LYS A 116 3.01 -12.85 31.33
N ASP A 117 1.75 -12.67 31.73
CA ASP A 117 0.63 -12.65 30.79
C ASP A 117 0.78 -11.51 29.77
N ILE A 118 1.03 -10.27 30.21
CA ILE A 118 1.21 -9.14 29.28
C ILE A 118 2.44 -9.35 28.38
N ALA A 119 3.57 -9.80 28.94
CA ALA A 119 4.78 -10.08 28.16
C ALA A 119 4.50 -11.11 27.05
N SER A 120 3.74 -12.17 27.37
CA SER A 120 3.39 -13.21 26.40
C SER A 120 2.47 -12.68 25.30
N VAL A 121 1.47 -11.85 25.63
CA VAL A 121 0.57 -11.23 24.64
C VAL A 121 1.34 -10.31 23.69
N LEU A 122 2.26 -9.51 24.22
CA LEU A 122 3.12 -8.64 23.42
C LEU A 122 4.03 -9.45 22.48
N ALA A 123 4.64 -10.53 22.98
CA ALA A 123 5.50 -11.39 22.18
C ALA A 123 4.73 -12.11 21.06
N VAL A 124 3.55 -12.67 21.35
CA VAL A 124 2.69 -13.31 20.35
C VAL A 124 2.20 -12.30 19.32
N THR A 125 1.80 -11.10 19.75
CA THR A 125 1.38 -10.03 18.84
C THR A 125 2.52 -9.62 17.91
N ALA A 126 3.74 -9.47 18.43
CA ALA A 126 4.91 -9.18 17.62
C ALA A 126 5.16 -10.27 16.56
N ALA A 127 5.11 -11.54 16.95
CA ALA A 127 5.29 -12.66 16.03
C ALA A 127 4.22 -12.70 14.92
N LEU A 128 2.96 -12.41 15.26
CA LEU A 128 1.87 -12.30 14.28
C LEU A 128 2.09 -11.15 13.31
N LEU A 129 2.51 -9.98 13.79
CA LEU A 129 2.81 -8.82 12.94
C LEU A 129 3.95 -9.10 11.95
N VAL A 130 5.04 -9.73 12.41
CA VAL A 130 6.14 -10.14 11.53
C VAL A 130 5.65 -11.14 10.47
N THR A 131 4.85 -12.12 10.90
CA THR A 131 4.31 -13.14 9.99
C THR A 131 3.43 -12.50 8.92
N LEU A 132 2.47 -11.64 9.31
CA LEU A 132 1.59 -10.93 8.39
C LEU A 132 2.36 -9.99 7.46
N SER A 133 3.38 -9.29 7.97
CA SER A 133 4.28 -8.45 7.17
C SER A 133 4.98 -9.25 6.07
N THR A 134 5.44 -10.45 6.41
CA THR A 134 6.20 -11.31 5.49
C THR A 134 5.29 -12.05 4.50
N SER A 135 4.15 -12.58 4.95
CA SER A 135 3.24 -13.37 4.11
C SER A 135 2.41 -12.52 3.15
N GLY A 136 2.19 -11.23 3.46
CA GLY A 136 1.32 -10.35 2.69
C GLY A 136 1.88 -9.85 1.35
N ASP A 137 3.16 -10.14 1.08
CA ASP A 137 3.94 -9.65 -0.06
C ASP A 137 3.69 -8.16 -0.37
N PHE A 138 3.71 -7.36 0.69
CA PHE A 138 3.43 -5.92 0.61
C PHE A 138 4.47 -5.20 -0.25
N GLN A 139 5.70 -5.73 -0.29
CA GLN A 139 6.77 -5.19 -1.12
C GLN A 139 6.43 -5.29 -2.61
N ARG A 140 5.97 -6.45 -3.10
CA ARG A 140 5.54 -6.59 -4.50
C ARG A 140 4.37 -5.67 -4.82
N LYS A 141 3.38 -5.59 -3.93
CA LYS A 141 2.22 -4.70 -4.11
C LYS A 141 2.62 -3.23 -4.18
N TRP A 142 3.54 -2.80 -3.31
CA TRP A 142 4.10 -1.47 -3.34
C TRP A 142 4.84 -1.18 -4.65
N GLN A 143 5.74 -2.08 -5.06
CA GLN A 143 6.51 -1.93 -6.31
C GLN A 143 5.58 -1.84 -7.53
N ALA A 144 4.60 -2.73 -7.64
CA ALA A 144 3.64 -2.74 -8.74
C ALA A 144 2.87 -1.41 -8.85
N ASN A 145 2.42 -0.86 -7.71
CA ASN A 145 1.72 0.42 -7.69
C ASN A 145 2.64 1.61 -8.00
N ARG A 146 3.90 1.59 -7.52
CA ARG A 146 4.88 2.64 -7.87
C ARG A 146 5.24 2.66 -9.35
N THR A 147 5.45 1.50 -9.95
CA THR A 147 5.77 1.40 -11.38
C THR A 147 4.60 1.88 -12.22
N ALA A 148 3.37 1.41 -11.93
CA ALA A 148 2.18 1.86 -12.64
C ALA A 148 1.95 3.38 -12.50
N ALA A 149 2.20 3.95 -11.31
CA ALA A 149 2.12 5.40 -11.11
C ALA A 149 3.12 6.16 -12.00
N ALA A 150 4.37 5.70 -12.08
CA ALA A 150 5.38 6.32 -12.92
C ALA A 150 5.05 6.21 -14.42
N GLU A 151 4.48 5.08 -14.85
CA GLU A 151 4.02 4.88 -16.23
C GLU A 151 2.84 5.80 -16.58
N LEU A 152 1.87 5.97 -15.66
CA LEU A 152 0.73 6.89 -15.83
C LEU A 152 1.18 8.35 -15.84
N GLU A 153 2.14 8.72 -14.99
CA GLU A 153 2.72 10.06 -14.98
C GLU A 153 3.43 10.37 -16.30
N GLN A 154 4.24 9.43 -16.80
CA GLN A 154 4.88 9.56 -18.11
C GLN A 154 3.84 9.61 -19.25
N LEU A 155 2.79 8.80 -19.19
CA LEU A 155 1.69 8.82 -20.17
C LEU A 155 1.00 10.17 -20.18
N GLY A 156 0.77 10.77 -19.00
CA GLY A 156 0.15 12.07 -18.89
C GLY A 156 1.00 13.18 -19.50
N TYR A 157 2.31 13.19 -19.28
CA TYR A 157 3.20 14.14 -19.94
C TYR A 157 3.26 13.96 -21.46
N ARG A 158 3.21 12.72 -21.96
CA ARG A 158 3.14 12.47 -23.41
C ARG A 158 1.82 12.96 -24.00
N TYR A 159 0.72 12.74 -23.28
CA TYR A 159 -0.59 13.21 -23.70
C TYR A 159 -0.62 14.75 -23.80
N LEU A 160 -0.10 15.44 -22.78
CA LEU A 160 0.06 16.91 -22.79
C LEU A 160 0.93 17.43 -23.91
N ALA A 161 2.01 16.71 -24.25
CA ALA A 161 2.93 17.11 -25.32
C ALA A 161 2.37 16.89 -26.73
N SER A 162 1.20 16.25 -26.87
CA SER A 162 0.69 15.79 -28.15
C SER A 162 -0.52 16.61 -28.62
N GLU A 163 -0.36 17.41 -29.67
CA GLU A 163 -1.39 18.36 -30.13
C GLU A 163 -2.56 17.72 -30.90
N LYS A 164 -2.37 16.55 -31.54
CA LYS A 164 -3.34 15.94 -32.48
C LYS A 164 -3.39 14.41 -32.41
N THR A 165 -3.47 13.85 -31.21
CA THR A 165 -3.40 12.39 -31.05
C THR A 165 -4.79 11.78 -30.88
N ASP A 166 -4.95 10.56 -31.37
CA ASP A 166 -6.12 9.72 -31.11
C ASP A 166 -6.29 9.47 -29.61
N THR A 167 -7.21 10.22 -29.02
CA THR A 167 -7.57 10.19 -27.60
C THR A 167 -7.97 8.78 -27.14
N ARG A 168 -8.53 7.95 -28.02
CA ARG A 168 -8.94 6.57 -27.69
C ARG A 168 -7.74 5.64 -27.51
N ALA A 169 -6.63 5.90 -28.20
CA ALA A 169 -5.42 5.11 -28.05
C ALA A 169 -4.87 5.20 -26.61
N TYR A 170 -4.98 6.37 -25.97
CA TYR A 170 -4.54 6.56 -24.58
C TYR A 170 -5.38 5.75 -23.59
N LEU A 171 -6.69 5.61 -23.79
CA LEU A 171 -7.53 4.76 -22.94
C LEU A 171 -7.10 3.29 -23.00
N SER A 172 -6.73 2.80 -24.18
CA SER A 172 -6.16 1.45 -24.32
C SER A 172 -4.85 1.30 -23.54
N ILE A 173 -3.98 2.32 -23.55
CA ILE A 173 -2.72 2.28 -22.81
C ILE A 173 -2.97 2.30 -21.29
N ILE A 174 -3.91 3.11 -20.80
CA ILE A 174 -4.32 3.12 -19.38
C ILE A 174 -4.80 1.72 -18.97
N GLY A 175 -5.65 1.09 -19.78
CA GLY A 175 -6.12 -0.28 -19.54
C GLY A 175 -4.99 -1.31 -19.47
N GLN A 176 -3.98 -1.18 -20.33
CA GLN A 176 -2.78 -2.04 -20.31
C GLN A 176 -1.97 -1.85 -19.02
N ILE A 177 -1.73 -0.61 -18.60
CA ILE A 177 -1.01 -0.31 -17.36
C ILE A 177 -1.78 -0.89 -16.15
N ALA A 178 -3.11 -0.69 -16.11
CA ALA A 178 -3.96 -1.20 -15.05
C ALA A 178 -3.94 -2.75 -14.99
N HIS A 179 -3.97 -3.41 -16.15
CA HIS A 179 -3.86 -4.86 -16.24
C HIS A 179 -2.49 -5.36 -15.79
N GLN A 180 -1.40 -4.76 -16.27
CA GLN A 180 -0.03 -5.12 -15.89
C GLN A 180 0.20 -4.95 -14.38
N ARG A 181 -0.33 -3.87 -13.78
CA ARG A 181 -0.36 -3.67 -12.34
C ARG A 181 -1.04 -4.84 -11.62
N HIS A 182 -2.22 -5.23 -12.09
CA HIS A 182 -2.99 -6.32 -11.47
C HIS A 182 -2.25 -7.66 -11.53
N VAL A 183 -1.69 -8.02 -12.68
CA VAL A 183 -0.86 -9.23 -12.85
C VAL A 183 0.37 -9.19 -11.95
N SER A 184 1.03 -8.03 -11.84
CA SER A 184 2.17 -7.82 -10.93
C SER A 184 1.80 -8.03 -9.47
N ILE A 185 0.63 -7.55 -9.04
CA ILE A 185 0.13 -7.70 -7.67
C ILE A 185 -0.14 -9.18 -7.35
N LEU A 186 -0.76 -9.90 -8.29
CA LEU A 186 -1.08 -11.32 -8.16
C LEU A 186 0.16 -12.23 -8.19
N GLY A 187 1.31 -11.72 -8.61
CA GLY A 187 2.55 -12.49 -8.72
C GLY A 187 2.62 -13.34 -9.99
N GLY A 188 2.01 -12.86 -11.09
CA GLY A 188 2.18 -13.48 -12.41
C GLY A 188 3.66 -13.67 -12.72
N THR A 189 4.03 -14.87 -13.16
CA THR A 189 5.44 -15.27 -13.27
C THR A 189 6.24 -14.29 -14.13
N ASN A 190 7.46 -13.93 -13.68
CA ASN A 190 8.38 -12.96 -14.30
C ASN A 190 8.63 -13.16 -15.82
N ASN A 191 8.31 -14.32 -16.37
CA ASN A 191 8.46 -14.62 -17.80
C ASN A 191 7.37 -13.98 -18.67
N GLU A 192 6.14 -13.86 -18.17
CA GLU A 192 5.04 -13.21 -18.90
C GLU A 192 5.22 -11.69 -18.96
N GLN A 193 5.71 -11.09 -17.87
CA GLN A 193 5.96 -9.65 -17.79
C GLN A 193 7.14 -9.19 -18.67
N LYS A 194 8.23 -9.97 -18.72
CA LYS A 194 9.35 -9.69 -19.64
C LYS A 194 8.95 -9.83 -21.12
N GLN A 195 8.04 -10.75 -21.43
CA GLN A 195 7.53 -10.93 -22.79
C GLN A 195 6.54 -9.82 -23.18
N GLN A 196 5.68 -9.37 -22.27
CA GLN A 196 4.78 -8.24 -22.51
C GLN A 196 5.52 -6.90 -22.60
N SER A 197 6.47 -6.61 -21.69
CA SER A 197 7.25 -5.35 -21.74
C SER A 197 8.13 -5.25 -23.00
N LYS A 198 8.64 -6.38 -23.53
CA LYS A 198 9.35 -6.40 -24.83
C LYS A 198 8.43 -6.15 -26.02
N ASN A 199 7.18 -6.57 -25.96
CA ASN A 199 6.20 -6.38 -27.04
C ASN A 199 5.47 -5.04 -26.98
N VAL A 200 5.42 -4.38 -25.81
CA VAL A 200 4.67 -3.14 -25.58
C VAL A 200 5.61 -1.93 -25.54
N LYS A 201 6.75 -1.95 -26.25
CA LYS A 201 7.42 -0.69 -26.58
C LYS A 201 6.54 0.00 -27.63
N PRO A 202 5.75 1.04 -27.29
CA PRO A 202 4.94 1.69 -28.30
C PRO A 202 5.95 2.46 -29.14
N THR A 203 6.27 1.93 -30.32
CA THR A 203 6.87 2.74 -31.38
C THR A 203 5.78 3.68 -31.86
N ILE A 204 5.47 4.70 -31.05
CA ILE A 204 4.93 5.94 -31.60
C ILE A 204 6.15 6.56 -32.28
N GLN A 205 6.28 6.32 -33.59
CA GLN A 205 7.24 7.04 -34.42
C GLN A 205 6.92 8.52 -34.22
N LEU A 206 7.79 9.23 -33.50
CA LEU A 206 7.84 10.68 -33.56
C LEU A 206 8.05 11.01 -35.04
N ALA A 207 7.06 11.62 -35.68
CA ALA A 207 7.21 12.14 -37.02
C ALA A 207 8.48 13.03 -37.04
N PRO A 208 9.37 12.88 -38.02
CA PRO A 208 10.56 13.71 -38.10
C PRO A 208 10.08 15.17 -38.16
N THR A 209 10.54 15.97 -37.20
CA THR A 209 10.34 17.40 -37.16
C THR A 209 10.80 17.95 -38.51
N SER A 210 9.86 18.35 -39.35
CA SER A 210 10.17 19.03 -40.60
C SER A 210 10.85 20.33 -40.24
N GLN A 211 12.19 20.34 -40.34
CA GLN A 211 12.95 21.57 -40.34
C GLN A 211 12.53 22.34 -41.59
N SER A 212 11.70 23.36 -41.40
CA SER A 212 11.49 24.40 -42.40
C SER A 212 12.69 25.33 -42.37
N GLU A 213 13.42 25.35 -43.49
CA GLU A 213 14.37 26.42 -43.86
C GLU A 213 13.68 27.79 -43.93
#